data_AF-A0AB34YP87-F1
#
_entry.id   AF-A0AB34YP87-F1
#
_cell.length_a   1.000
_cell.length_b   1.000
_cell.length_c   1.000
_cell.angle_alpha   90.00
_cell.angle_beta   90.00
_cell.angle_gamma   90.00
#
_symmetry.space_group_name_H-M   'P 1'
#
loop_
_entity.id
_entity.type
_entity.pdbx_description
1 polymer ?
#
loop_
_entity_poly.entity_id
_entity_poly.type
_entity_poly.pdbx_seq_one_letter_code
_entity_poly.pdbx_strand_id
1 'polypeptide(L)'
;MAKGYSDELRQQVIAFIEEGHTVRQAAEKFNVSPSFAAKSHKKHVDQAAQPLLPEQDPVEDDEQPENAAEITAADLAEILGVSKRAISDYVERGIIVKTGRNRFDLRKSVQLYCEHLRGIAAGRGGDNVDALATERARLAREQADQAAMRNAAMRKELVPIAEVRNEWVSIARRVRNVMMAVPSRCRQMLPHLTTFDVDLIDEEIRTALTELGEKDDDDGSGDHAAGSLGSPDAATETEALGVD
;
A
#
# COMPACT_ATOMS: atom_id res chain seq x y z
N MET A 1 41.09 16.60 -2.40
CA MET A 1 42.09 17.52 -1.80
C MET A 1 41.83 18.92 -2.34
N ALA A 2 41.36 19.86 -1.50
CA ALA A 2 41.08 21.23 -1.95
C ALA A 2 42.38 22.05 -1.93
N LYS A 3 42.86 22.49 -3.10
CA LYS A 3 43.96 23.46 -3.18
C LYS A 3 43.48 24.79 -2.58
N GLY A 4 44.01 25.14 -1.41
CA GLY A 4 43.81 26.47 -0.83
C GLY A 4 44.61 27.49 -1.63
N TYR A 5 43.92 28.35 -2.38
CA TYR A 5 44.56 29.43 -3.13
C TYR A 5 44.75 30.66 -2.22
N SER A 6 45.90 31.32 -2.34
CA SER A 6 46.25 32.53 -1.57
C SER A 6 45.37 33.73 -1.96
N ASP A 7 45.29 34.71 -1.06
CA ASP A 7 44.49 35.93 -1.29
C ASP A 7 45.08 36.82 -2.39
N GLU A 8 46.40 36.83 -2.51
CA GLU A 8 47.12 37.49 -3.60
C GLU A 8 46.72 36.94 -4.98
N LEU A 9 46.51 35.62 -5.09
CA LEU A 9 46.06 34.99 -6.33
C LEU A 9 44.62 35.37 -6.69
N ARG A 10 43.75 35.60 -5.69
CA ARG A 10 42.39 36.12 -5.94
C ARG A 10 42.44 37.51 -6.54
N GLN A 11 43.29 38.38 -6.01
CA GLN A 11 43.43 39.76 -6.48
C GLN A 11 43.91 39.82 -7.94
N GLN A 12 44.87 38.97 -8.31
CA GLN A 12 45.35 38.87 -9.69
C GLN A 12 44.28 38.34 -10.67
N VAL A 13 43.46 37.39 -10.24
CA VAL A 13 42.35 36.86 -11.03
C VAL A 13 41.25 37.91 -11.23
N ILE A 14 40.94 38.70 -10.20
CA ILE A 14 39.96 39.79 -10.27
C ILE A 14 40.43 40.87 -11.25
N ALA A 15 41.67 41.36 -11.11
CA ALA A 15 42.24 42.38 -11.99
C ALA A 15 42.23 41.94 -13.47
N PHE A 16 42.55 40.67 -13.74
CA PHE A 16 42.54 40.13 -15.09
C PHE A 16 41.12 40.03 -15.70
N ILE A 17 40.09 39.82 -14.88
CA ILE A 17 38.69 39.82 -15.33
C ILE A 17 38.20 41.26 -15.56
N GLU A 18 38.62 42.21 -14.72
CA GLU A 18 38.30 43.64 -14.87
C GLU A 18 38.98 44.28 -16.11
N GLU A 19 40.11 43.73 -16.57
CA GLU A 19 40.75 44.05 -17.86
C GLU A 19 39.93 43.58 -19.09
N GLY A 20 38.79 42.91 -18.89
CA GLY A 20 37.85 42.51 -19.93
C GLY A 20 37.99 41.06 -20.41
N HIS A 21 38.82 40.25 -19.75
CA HIS A 21 38.96 38.82 -20.06
C HIS A 21 37.89 37.96 -19.39
N THR A 22 37.56 36.83 -20.01
CA THR A 22 36.51 35.93 -19.49
C THR A 22 37.01 35.10 -18.30
N VAL A 23 36.09 34.68 -17.44
CA VAL A 23 36.37 33.81 -16.27
C VAL A 23 37.09 32.52 -16.66
N ARG A 24 36.80 31.98 -17.86
CA ARG A 24 37.46 30.77 -18.39
C ARG A 24 38.93 31.03 -18.75
N GLN A 25 39.24 32.18 -19.33
CA GLN A 25 40.61 32.58 -19.66
C GLN A 25 41.42 32.87 -18.40
N ALA A 26 40.80 33.45 -17.37
CA ALA A 26 41.44 33.65 -16.07
C ALA A 26 41.79 32.32 -15.38
N ALA A 27 40.87 31.35 -15.42
CA ALA A 27 41.09 30.01 -14.86
C ALA A 27 42.29 29.29 -15.52
N GLU A 28 42.40 29.40 -16.85
CA GLU A 28 43.48 28.79 -17.62
C GLU A 28 44.84 29.49 -17.37
N LYS A 29 44.87 30.83 -17.36
CA LYS A 29 46.09 31.62 -17.17
C LYS A 29 46.71 31.43 -15.79
N PHE A 30 45.89 31.39 -14.74
CA PHE A 30 46.37 31.27 -13.36
C PHE A 30 46.36 29.82 -12.82
N ASN A 31 46.05 28.84 -13.69
CA ASN A 31 45.95 27.42 -13.35
C ASN A 31 45.05 27.16 -12.12
N VAL A 32 43.92 27.86 -12.06
CA VAL A 32 42.91 27.79 -11.01
C VAL A 32 41.60 27.19 -11.52
N SER A 33 40.75 26.69 -10.63
CA SER A 33 39.46 26.14 -11.06
C SER A 33 38.51 27.24 -11.58
N PRO A 34 37.65 26.97 -12.57
CA PRO A 34 36.67 27.94 -13.08
C PRO A 34 35.72 28.47 -11.99
N SER A 35 35.36 27.61 -11.02
CA SER A 35 34.54 28.00 -9.87
C SER A 35 35.25 28.95 -8.91
N PHE A 36 36.57 28.87 -8.81
CA PHE A 36 37.37 29.80 -8.00
C PHE A 36 37.44 31.18 -8.64
N ALA A 37 37.68 31.25 -9.95
CA ALA A 37 37.70 32.52 -10.68
C ALA A 37 36.34 33.23 -10.64
N ALA A 38 35.24 32.48 -10.81
CA ALA A 38 33.88 33.02 -10.70
C ALA A 38 33.55 33.55 -9.29
N LYS A 39 33.91 32.80 -8.24
CA LYS A 39 33.65 33.20 -6.84
C LYS A 39 34.48 34.39 -6.40
N SER A 40 35.72 34.51 -6.88
CA SER A 40 36.62 35.62 -6.53
C SER A 40 36.10 36.95 -7.10
N HIS A 41 35.65 36.95 -8.35
CA HIS A 41 35.02 38.12 -8.97
C HIS A 41 33.71 38.51 -8.27
N LYS A 42 32.82 37.54 -7.99
CA LYS A 42 31.54 37.82 -7.30
C LYS A 42 31.74 38.43 -5.91
N LYS A 43 32.69 37.90 -5.13
CA LYS A 43 33.02 38.42 -3.79
C LYS A 43 33.56 39.86 -3.84
N HIS A 44 34.33 40.20 -4.88
CA HIS A 44 34.86 41.56 -5.07
C HIS A 44 33.75 42.55 -5.46
N VAL A 45 32.86 42.17 -6.37
CA VAL A 45 31.71 43.01 -6.79
C VAL A 45 30.76 43.26 -5.62
N ASP A 46 30.50 42.25 -4.79
CA ASP A 46 29.64 42.39 -3.61
C ASP A 46 30.28 43.28 -2.52
N GLN A 47 31.62 43.31 -2.40
CA GLN A 47 32.35 44.19 -1.48
C GLN A 47 32.49 45.64 -1.99
N ALA A 48 32.68 45.84 -3.29
CA ALA A 48 32.82 47.17 -3.89
C ALA A 48 31.50 47.97 -3.95
N ALA A 49 30.35 47.30 -3.80
CA ALA A 49 29.03 47.89 -3.91
C ALA A 49 28.47 48.52 -2.61
N GLN A 50 29.25 48.56 -1.51
CA GLN A 50 28.85 49.25 -0.27
C GLN A 50 29.26 50.74 -0.31
N PRO A 51 28.33 51.70 -0.36
CA PRO A 51 28.66 53.12 -0.32
C PRO A 51 28.99 53.57 1.11
N LEU A 52 30.07 54.34 1.27
CA LEU A 52 30.42 55.04 2.50
C LEU A 52 29.35 56.07 2.89
N LEU A 53 28.86 55.99 4.13
CA LEU A 53 28.20 57.11 4.85
C LEU A 53 28.94 57.32 6.20
N PRO A 54 28.95 58.57 6.72
CA PRO A 54 29.88 58.98 7.77
C PRO A 54 29.42 58.56 9.19
N GLU A 55 30.42 58.47 10.08
CA GLU A 55 30.35 58.00 11.47
C GLU A 55 29.27 58.67 12.34
N GLN A 56 28.48 57.86 13.06
CA GLN A 56 27.90 58.19 14.37
C GLN A 56 27.97 56.95 15.30
N ASP A 57 28.31 57.22 16.56
CA ASP A 57 28.73 56.34 17.67
C ASP A 57 27.73 55.20 18.07
N PRO A 58 28.16 54.19 18.87
CA PRO A 58 27.62 52.84 18.83
C PRO A 58 26.33 52.68 19.64
N VAL A 59 25.34 52.01 19.07
CA VAL A 59 24.19 51.45 19.79
C VAL A 59 24.32 49.92 19.76
N GLU A 60 24.18 49.35 20.94
CA GLU A 60 24.50 47.99 21.36
C GLU A 60 23.76 46.89 20.58
N ASP A 61 24.43 45.73 20.48
CA ASP A 61 23.94 44.46 19.91
C ASP A 61 22.59 44.01 20.48
N ASP A 62 21.56 43.90 19.62
CA ASP A 62 20.65 42.75 19.48
C ASP A 62 19.53 43.10 18.47
N GLU A 63 19.71 42.77 17.19
CA GLU A 63 18.59 42.73 16.23
C GLU A 63 18.34 41.27 15.80
N GLN A 64 17.53 40.59 16.60
CA GLN A 64 16.70 39.50 16.07
C GLN A 64 15.82 40.08 14.95
N PRO A 65 15.58 39.38 13.82
CA PRO A 65 14.68 39.89 12.79
C PRO A 65 13.23 39.88 13.30
N GLU A 66 12.81 40.98 13.91
CA GLU A 66 11.48 41.19 14.46
C GLU A 66 10.46 41.57 13.37
N ASN A 67 9.22 41.10 13.58
CA ASN A 67 7.95 41.43 12.88
C ASN A 67 7.59 40.49 11.71
N ALA A 68 7.14 39.26 11.95
CA ALA A 68 5.93 38.85 12.68
C ALA A 68 4.63 39.22 11.93
N ALA A 69 4.26 38.41 10.93
CA ALA A 69 2.87 38.32 10.50
C ALA A 69 2.11 37.49 11.54
N GLU A 70 1.87 38.08 12.71
CA GLU A 70 1.01 37.47 13.72
C GLU A 70 -0.45 37.59 13.30
N ILE A 71 -1.18 36.50 13.44
CA ILE A 71 -2.59 36.40 13.05
C ILE A 71 -3.43 35.81 14.17
N THR A 72 -4.72 36.14 14.22
CA THR A 72 -5.64 35.56 15.21
C THR A 72 -6.03 34.13 14.85
N ALA A 73 -6.52 33.35 15.82
CA ALA A 73 -7.05 32.01 15.54
C ALA A 73 -8.22 32.03 14.53
N ALA A 74 -9.01 33.11 14.51
CA ALA A 74 -10.17 33.21 13.64
C ALA A 74 -9.75 33.39 12.18
N ASP A 75 -8.85 34.34 11.93
CA ASP A 75 -8.39 34.65 10.58
C ASP A 75 -7.49 33.52 10.06
N LEU A 76 -6.69 32.88 10.92
CA LEU A 76 -5.91 31.70 10.54
C LEU A 76 -6.81 30.52 10.16
N ALA A 77 -7.90 30.29 10.89
CA ALA A 77 -8.89 29.27 10.56
C ALA A 77 -9.54 29.52 9.20
N GLU A 78 -9.86 30.77 8.90
CA GLU A 78 -10.43 31.19 7.61
C GLU A 78 -9.44 30.96 6.46
N ILE A 79 -8.18 31.41 6.61
CA ILE A 79 -7.13 31.23 5.59
C ILE A 79 -6.87 29.75 5.31
N LEU A 80 -6.82 28.92 6.35
CA LEU A 80 -6.55 27.49 6.21
C LEU A 80 -7.79 26.67 5.81
N GLY A 81 -8.98 27.28 5.81
CA GLY A 81 -10.25 26.60 5.50
C GLY A 81 -10.68 25.57 6.55
N VAL A 82 -10.32 25.78 7.82
CA VAL A 82 -10.59 24.85 8.93
C VAL A 82 -11.40 25.50 10.04
N SER A 83 -11.90 24.70 10.99
CA SER A 83 -12.60 25.24 12.16
C SER A 83 -11.64 25.84 13.19
N LYS A 84 -12.10 26.80 13.99
CA LYS A 84 -11.32 27.36 15.13
C LYS A 84 -10.90 26.28 16.14
N ARG A 85 -11.71 25.23 16.30
CA ARG A 85 -11.38 24.07 17.15
C ARG A 85 -10.19 23.30 16.58
N ALA A 86 -10.13 23.12 15.26
CA ALA A 86 -9.00 22.48 14.59
C ALA A 86 -7.69 23.24 14.79
N ILE A 87 -7.72 24.58 14.88
CA ILE A 87 -6.52 25.37 15.20
C ILE A 87 -5.93 24.97 16.55
N SER A 88 -6.78 24.71 17.55
CA SER A 88 -6.29 24.28 18.88
C SER A 88 -5.67 22.88 18.83
N ASP A 89 -6.33 21.94 18.15
CA ASP A 89 -5.79 20.58 17.91
C ASP A 89 -4.44 20.62 17.17
N TYR A 90 -4.33 21.47 16.14
CA TYR A 90 -3.11 21.61 15.35
C TYR A 90 -1.97 22.26 16.11
N VAL A 91 -2.26 23.12 17.10
CA VAL A 91 -1.24 23.64 18.01
C VAL A 91 -0.71 22.53 18.91
N GLU A 92 -1.60 21.71 19.49
CA GLU A 92 -1.20 20.56 20.32
C GLU A 92 -0.36 19.55 19.53
N ARG A 93 -0.66 19.39 18.25
CA ARG A 93 0.06 18.50 17.32
C ARG A 93 1.31 19.13 16.69
N GLY A 94 1.64 20.37 17.04
CA GLY A 94 2.82 21.09 16.52
C GLY A 94 2.73 21.49 15.04
N ILE A 95 1.55 21.42 14.42
CA ILE A 95 1.30 21.80 13.02
C ILE A 95 1.12 23.33 12.90
N ILE A 96 0.67 24.00 13.96
CA ILE A 96 0.52 25.46 14.03
C ILE A 96 1.40 26.02 15.15
N VAL A 97 2.08 27.13 14.87
CA VAL A 97 3.01 27.77 15.81
C VAL A 97 2.32 28.93 16.52
N LYS A 98 2.13 28.77 17.83
CA LYS A 98 1.56 29.79 18.72
C LYS A 98 2.66 30.69 19.26
N THR A 99 2.54 31.99 19.04
CA THR A 99 3.48 33.01 19.53
C THR A 99 2.96 33.70 20.80
N GLY A 100 1.65 33.69 21.04
CA GLY A 100 1.06 34.29 22.24
C GLY A 100 -0.41 33.95 22.46
N ARG A 101 -1.07 34.65 23.38
CA ARG A 101 -2.51 34.47 23.62
C ARG A 101 -3.30 34.95 22.39
N ASN A 102 -3.94 34.00 21.70
CA ASN A 102 -4.66 34.25 20.44
C ASN A 102 -3.77 34.88 19.34
N ARG A 103 -2.47 34.57 19.34
CA ARG A 103 -1.51 35.02 18.32
C ARG A 103 -0.67 33.84 17.82
N PHE A 104 -0.57 33.75 16.51
CA PHE A 104 0.07 32.64 15.79
C PHE A 104 0.97 33.19 14.70
N ASP A 105 2.08 32.51 14.44
CA ASP A 105 2.97 32.82 13.32
C ASP A 105 2.32 32.33 12.03
N LEU A 106 1.83 33.25 11.20
CA LEU A 106 1.16 32.92 9.94
C LEU A 106 2.08 32.12 9.01
N ARG A 107 3.32 32.58 8.80
CA ARG A 107 4.22 32.02 7.80
C ARG A 107 4.59 30.59 8.17
N LYS A 108 5.03 30.39 9.41
CA LYS A 108 5.47 29.07 9.89
C LYS A 108 4.30 28.09 9.98
N SER A 109 3.13 28.55 10.44
CA SER A 109 1.94 27.71 10.55
C SER A 109 1.41 27.26 9.19
N VAL A 110 1.39 28.14 8.18
CA VAL A 110 0.98 27.76 6.81
C VAL A 110 1.95 26.75 6.21
N GLN A 111 3.26 26.96 6.36
CA GLN A 111 4.27 26.02 5.84
C GLN A 111 4.12 24.62 6.43
N LEU A 112 4.01 24.53 7.76
CA LEU A 112 3.83 23.26 8.47
C LEU A 112 2.49 22.60 8.13
N TYR A 113 1.42 23.36 7.99
CA TYR A 113 0.13 22.83 7.55
C TYR A 113 0.20 22.27 6.13
N CYS A 114 0.82 22.98 5.18
CA CYS A 114 1.03 22.48 3.82
C CYS A 114 1.95 21.25 3.79
N GLU A 115 2.92 21.15 4.69
CA GLU A 115 3.75 19.95 4.85
C GLU A 115 2.96 18.77 5.40
N HIS A 116 2.12 19.01 6.42
CA HIS A 116 1.21 18.01 6.98
C HIS A 116 0.24 17.45 5.94
N LEU A 117 -0.39 18.32 5.14
CA LEU A 117 -1.27 17.90 4.05
C LEU A 117 -0.53 17.09 2.97
N ARG A 118 0.71 17.50 2.62
CA ARG A 118 1.57 16.73 1.71
C ARG A 118 1.97 15.37 2.31
N GLY A 119 2.18 15.31 3.61
CA GLY A 119 2.43 14.07 4.35
C GLY A 119 1.24 13.11 4.27
N ILE A 120 0.03 13.60 4.55
CA ILE A 120 -1.20 12.82 4.43
C ILE A 120 -1.43 12.35 2.99
N ALA A 121 -1.32 13.25 2.01
CA ALA A 121 -1.53 12.92 0.60
C ALA A 121 -0.51 11.91 0.06
N ALA A 122 0.71 11.89 0.61
CA ALA A 122 1.74 10.94 0.28
C ALA A 122 1.65 9.62 1.09
N GLY A 123 0.58 9.40 1.86
CA GLY A 123 0.42 8.23 2.73
C GLY A 123 1.25 8.25 4.02
N ARG A 124 2.14 9.23 4.20
CA ARG A 124 3.00 9.38 5.40
C ARG A 124 2.24 9.95 6.62
N GLY A 125 0.92 9.94 6.58
CA GLY A 125 0.03 10.47 7.62
C GLY A 125 -0.16 9.51 8.80
N GLY A 126 0.94 9.06 9.41
CA GLY A 126 0.96 8.21 10.63
C GLY A 126 0.50 6.77 10.40
N ASP A 127 1.22 5.82 11.00
CA ASP A 127 1.00 4.35 10.93
C ASP A 127 -0.47 3.91 11.01
N ASN A 128 -1.31 4.68 11.69
CA ASN A 128 -2.73 4.37 11.91
C ASN A 128 -3.62 4.53 10.65
N VAL A 129 -3.29 5.44 9.73
CA VAL A 129 -4.09 5.65 8.50
C VAL A 129 -3.80 4.55 7.47
N ASP A 130 -2.53 4.17 7.33
CA ASP A 130 -2.12 3.06 6.47
C ASP A 130 -2.65 1.72 7.00
N ALA A 131 -2.57 1.47 8.31
CA ALA A 131 -3.15 0.27 8.92
C ALA A 131 -4.68 0.17 8.70
N LEU A 132 -5.41 1.29 8.84
CA LEU A 132 -6.85 1.32 8.59
C LEU A 132 -7.19 1.10 7.10
N ALA A 133 -6.38 1.65 6.19
CA ALA A 133 -6.55 1.44 4.75
C ALA A 133 -6.27 -0.02 4.36
N THR A 134 -5.23 -0.63 4.93
CA THR A 134 -4.90 -2.05 4.73
C THR A 134 -6.00 -2.97 5.24
N GLU A 135 -6.52 -2.75 6.45
CA GLU A 135 -7.61 -3.55 7.00
C GLU A 135 -8.92 -3.38 6.21
N ARG A 136 -9.22 -2.16 5.73
CA ARG A 136 -10.36 -1.93 4.83
C ARG A 136 -10.21 -2.64 3.50
N ALA A 137 -9.00 -2.66 2.92
CA ALA A 137 -8.72 -3.39 1.69
C ALA A 137 -8.90 -4.90 1.89
N ARG A 138 -8.46 -5.45 3.04
CA ARG A 138 -8.67 -6.85 3.40
C ARG A 138 -10.15 -7.19 3.52
N LEU A 139 -10.91 -6.38 4.28
CA LEU A 139 -12.36 -6.56 4.42
C LEU A 139 -13.06 -6.49 3.06
N ALA A 140 -12.70 -5.54 2.20
CA ALA A 140 -13.27 -5.38 0.88
C ALA A 140 -13.00 -6.61 -0.01
N ARG A 141 -11.81 -7.21 0.10
CA ARG A 141 -11.48 -8.46 -0.59
C ARG A 141 -12.34 -9.62 -0.11
N GLU A 142 -12.45 -9.81 1.20
CA GLU A 142 -13.30 -10.88 1.76
C GLU A 142 -14.78 -10.69 1.38
N GLN A 143 -15.26 -9.45 1.33
CA GLN A 143 -16.62 -9.13 0.85
C GLN A 143 -16.79 -9.41 -0.65
N ALA A 144 -15.80 -9.09 -1.47
CA ALA A 144 -15.80 -9.38 -2.90
C ALA A 144 -15.84 -10.89 -3.16
N ASP A 145 -15.03 -11.67 -2.43
CA ASP A 145 -15.01 -13.13 -2.53
C ASP A 145 -16.36 -13.74 -2.10
N GLN A 146 -16.96 -13.21 -1.03
CA GLN A 146 -18.28 -13.63 -0.61
C GLN A 146 -19.36 -13.31 -1.65
N ALA A 147 -19.30 -12.13 -2.28
CA ALA A 147 -20.21 -11.77 -3.35
C ALA A 147 -20.02 -12.66 -4.59
N ALA A 148 -18.77 -12.98 -4.95
CA ALA A 148 -18.43 -13.88 -6.04
C ALA A 148 -19.01 -15.30 -5.81
N MET A 149 -18.85 -15.86 -4.60
CA MET A 149 -19.44 -17.15 -4.24
C MET A 149 -20.97 -17.14 -4.32
N ARG A 150 -21.62 -16.09 -3.82
CA ARG A 150 -23.09 -15.95 -3.92
C ARG A 150 -23.55 -15.85 -5.38
N ASN A 151 -22.83 -15.09 -6.21
CA ASN A 151 -23.14 -14.96 -7.63
C ASN A 151 -22.98 -16.31 -8.35
N ALA A 152 -21.90 -17.05 -8.08
CA ALA A 152 -21.70 -18.39 -8.64
C ALA A 152 -22.81 -19.37 -8.23
N ALA A 153 -23.23 -19.34 -6.96
CA ALA A 153 -24.38 -20.14 -6.49
C ALA A 153 -25.68 -19.73 -7.20
N MET A 154 -25.96 -18.43 -7.36
CA MET A 154 -27.15 -17.93 -8.08
C MET A 154 -27.13 -18.31 -9.57
N ARG A 155 -25.96 -18.36 -10.19
CA ARG A 155 -25.76 -18.86 -11.56
C ARG A 155 -25.82 -20.38 -11.67
N LYS A 156 -26.02 -21.10 -10.56
CA LYS A 156 -26.03 -22.57 -10.48
C LYS A 156 -24.69 -23.21 -10.88
N GLU A 157 -23.58 -22.51 -10.68
CA GLU A 157 -22.22 -23.03 -10.91
C GLU A 157 -21.70 -23.81 -9.71
N LEU A 158 -22.32 -23.65 -8.53
CA LEU A 158 -22.00 -24.36 -7.30
C LEU A 158 -23.22 -25.13 -6.83
N VAL A 159 -23.01 -26.37 -6.40
CA VAL A 159 -24.06 -27.21 -5.80
C VAL A 159 -23.61 -27.69 -4.41
N PRO A 160 -24.47 -27.61 -3.38
CA PRO A 160 -24.14 -28.13 -2.07
C PRO A 160 -23.92 -29.64 -2.12
N ILE A 161 -22.72 -30.10 -1.75
CA ILE A 161 -22.37 -31.53 -1.79
C ILE A 161 -23.29 -32.39 -0.91
N ALA A 162 -23.81 -31.84 0.17
CA ALA A 162 -24.75 -32.52 1.04
C ALA A 162 -26.08 -32.82 0.32
N GLU A 163 -26.58 -31.88 -0.49
CA GLU A 163 -27.80 -32.08 -1.27
C GLU A 163 -27.59 -33.12 -2.36
N VAL A 164 -26.47 -33.05 -3.09
CA VAL A 164 -26.09 -34.04 -4.11
C VAL A 164 -26.02 -35.43 -3.49
N ARG A 165 -25.30 -35.58 -2.38
CA ARG A 165 -25.20 -36.85 -1.65
C ARG A 165 -26.56 -37.39 -1.24
N ASN A 166 -27.41 -36.55 -0.66
CA ASN A 166 -28.74 -36.95 -0.20
C ASN A 166 -29.61 -37.41 -1.37
N GLU A 167 -29.56 -36.71 -2.51
CA GLU A 167 -30.32 -37.10 -3.69
C GLU A 167 -29.81 -38.41 -4.29
N TRP A 168 -28.50 -38.62 -4.38
CA TRP A 168 -27.94 -39.89 -4.84
C TRP A 168 -28.32 -41.07 -3.92
N VAL A 169 -28.27 -40.87 -2.60
CA VAL A 169 -28.74 -41.87 -1.63
C VAL A 169 -30.23 -42.16 -1.80
N SER A 170 -31.04 -41.13 -2.04
CA SER A 170 -32.47 -41.25 -2.32
C SER A 170 -32.75 -42.07 -3.58
N ILE A 171 -32.03 -41.77 -4.67
CA ILE A 171 -32.10 -42.50 -5.94
C ILE A 171 -31.71 -43.97 -5.75
N ALA A 172 -30.56 -44.24 -5.13
CA ALA A 172 -30.08 -45.60 -4.89
C ALA A 172 -31.07 -46.43 -4.05
N ARG A 173 -31.64 -45.83 -2.98
CA ARG A 173 -32.69 -46.47 -2.17
C ARG A 173 -33.93 -46.80 -3.01
N ARG A 174 -34.35 -45.89 -3.89
CA ARG A 174 -35.51 -46.10 -4.77
C ARG A 174 -35.26 -47.25 -5.73
N VAL A 175 -34.09 -47.29 -6.38
CA VAL A 175 -33.69 -48.39 -7.26
C VAL A 175 -33.74 -49.73 -6.52
N ARG A 176 -33.07 -49.82 -5.36
CA ARG A 176 -33.08 -51.04 -4.53
C ARG A 176 -34.49 -51.51 -4.22
N ASN A 177 -35.37 -50.61 -3.76
CA ASN A 177 -36.74 -50.96 -3.40
C ASN A 177 -37.55 -51.47 -4.60
N VAL A 178 -37.38 -50.86 -5.78
CA VAL A 178 -38.08 -51.28 -7.00
C VAL A 178 -37.59 -52.65 -7.49
N MET A 179 -36.28 -52.89 -7.42
CA MET A 179 -35.65 -54.17 -7.79
C MET A 179 -36.05 -55.30 -6.84
N MET A 180 -36.02 -55.07 -5.52
CA MET A 180 -36.46 -56.05 -4.52
C MET A 180 -37.93 -56.45 -4.64
N ALA A 181 -38.75 -55.63 -5.30
CA ALA A 181 -40.15 -55.95 -5.54
C ALA A 181 -40.37 -56.76 -6.85
N VAL A 182 -39.34 -56.96 -7.68
CA VAL A 182 -39.43 -57.72 -8.94
C VAL A 182 -39.85 -59.19 -8.71
N PRO A 183 -39.26 -59.97 -7.78
CA PRO A 183 -39.59 -61.39 -7.64
C PRO A 183 -41.08 -61.62 -7.34
N SER A 184 -41.65 -60.81 -6.45
CA SER A 184 -43.08 -60.85 -6.13
C SER A 184 -43.95 -60.50 -7.34
N ARG A 185 -43.56 -59.52 -8.17
CA ARG A 185 -44.32 -59.17 -9.39
C ARG A 185 -44.23 -60.30 -10.42
N CYS A 186 -43.08 -60.91 -10.59
CA CYS A 186 -42.89 -62.07 -11.47
C CYS A 186 -43.82 -63.23 -11.05
N ARG A 187 -43.87 -63.56 -9.76
CA ARG A 187 -44.79 -64.59 -9.23
C ARG A 187 -46.26 -64.28 -9.49
N GLN A 188 -46.67 -63.02 -9.39
CA GLN A 188 -48.04 -62.59 -9.67
C GLN A 188 -48.39 -62.68 -11.16
N MET A 189 -47.45 -62.34 -12.05
CA MET A 189 -47.66 -62.33 -13.51
C MET A 189 -47.52 -63.71 -14.15
N LEU A 190 -46.74 -64.61 -13.55
CA LEU A 190 -46.44 -65.94 -14.07
C LEU A 190 -46.82 -67.00 -13.03
N PRO A 191 -48.10 -67.43 -12.96
CA PRO A 191 -48.60 -68.35 -11.93
C PRO A 191 -47.96 -69.75 -11.95
N HIS A 192 -47.27 -70.10 -13.04
CA HIS A 192 -46.58 -71.37 -13.20
C HIS A 192 -45.16 -71.36 -12.63
N LEU A 193 -44.63 -70.21 -12.21
CA LEU A 193 -43.34 -70.15 -11.52
C LEU A 193 -43.44 -70.90 -10.19
N THR A 194 -42.47 -71.77 -9.96
CA THR A 194 -42.33 -72.47 -8.69
C THR A 194 -41.74 -71.53 -7.63
N THR A 195 -41.74 -71.97 -6.37
CA THR A 195 -41.09 -71.19 -5.30
C THR A 195 -39.58 -71.09 -5.55
N PHE A 196 -38.97 -72.19 -6.03
CA PHE A 196 -37.56 -72.22 -6.39
C PHE A 196 -37.19 -71.19 -7.47
N ASP A 197 -38.02 -71.04 -8.51
CA ASP A 197 -37.75 -70.07 -9.59
C ASP A 197 -37.79 -68.62 -9.06
N VAL A 198 -38.72 -68.33 -8.15
CA VAL A 198 -38.84 -66.98 -7.54
C VAL A 198 -37.67 -66.70 -6.61
N ASP A 199 -37.23 -67.70 -5.84
CA ASP A 199 -36.08 -67.58 -4.94
C ASP A 199 -34.79 -67.36 -5.74
N LEU A 200 -34.62 -68.05 -6.87
CA LEU A 200 -33.48 -67.85 -7.78
C LEU A 200 -33.44 -66.41 -8.33
N ILE A 201 -34.60 -65.85 -8.69
CA ILE A 201 -34.70 -64.45 -9.15
C ILE A 201 -34.36 -63.47 -8.02
N ASP A 202 -34.82 -63.72 -6.79
CA ASP A 202 -34.50 -62.87 -5.63
C ASP A 202 -32.99 -62.89 -5.33
N GLU A 203 -32.38 -64.08 -5.35
CA GLU A 203 -30.95 -64.26 -5.12
C GLU A 203 -30.11 -63.55 -6.19
N GLU A 204 -30.43 -63.72 -7.47
CA GLU A 204 -29.72 -63.06 -8.57
C GLU A 204 -29.82 -61.52 -8.47
N ILE A 205 -31.00 -60.98 -8.12
CA ILE A 205 -31.19 -59.54 -7.93
C ILE A 205 -30.34 -59.03 -6.76
N ARG A 206 -30.26 -59.78 -5.66
CA ARG A 206 -29.42 -59.40 -4.51
C ARG A 206 -27.95 -59.44 -4.85
N THR A 207 -27.49 -60.46 -5.55
CA THR A 207 -26.11 -60.58 -6.04
C THR A 207 -25.77 -59.38 -6.91
N ALA A 208 -26.58 -59.10 -7.93
CA ALA A 208 -26.35 -57.97 -8.84
C ALA A 208 -26.34 -56.61 -8.10
N LEU A 209 -27.23 -56.40 -7.12
CA LEU A 209 -27.24 -55.17 -6.31
C LEU A 209 -26.04 -55.06 -5.36
N THR A 210 -25.51 -56.20 -4.89
CA THR A 210 -24.33 -56.25 -4.01
C THR A 210 -23.06 -55.97 -4.81
N GLU A 211 -22.88 -56.64 -5.95
CA GLU A 211 -21.77 -56.39 -6.88
C GLU A 211 -21.73 -54.93 -7.34
N LEU A 212 -22.90 -54.31 -7.60
CA LEU A 212 -22.98 -52.89 -7.96
C LEU A 212 -22.48 -51.98 -6.83
N GLY A 213 -22.67 -52.36 -5.57
CA GLY A 213 -22.21 -51.60 -4.41
C GLY A 213 -20.72 -51.78 -4.09
N GLU A 214 -20.14 -52.94 -4.42
CA GLU A 214 -18.74 -53.26 -4.12
C GLU A 214 -17.75 -52.72 -5.16
N LYS A 215 -18.20 -52.50 -6.41
CA LYS A 215 -17.32 -52.16 -7.54
C LYS A 215 -16.68 -50.76 -7.46
N ASP A 216 -17.12 -49.90 -6.55
CA ASP A 216 -16.60 -48.54 -6.36
C ASP A 216 -15.56 -48.41 -5.24
N ASP A 217 -15.34 -49.44 -4.42
CA ASP A 217 -14.38 -49.37 -3.30
C ASP A 217 -12.91 -49.57 -3.76
N ASP A 218 -12.65 -50.08 -4.97
CA ASP A 218 -11.29 -50.40 -5.47
C ASP A 218 -10.64 -49.28 -6.32
N ASP A 219 -11.42 -48.39 -6.93
CA ASP A 219 -10.91 -47.25 -7.73
C ASP A 219 -10.86 -45.92 -6.93
N GLY A 220 -11.14 -45.98 -5.62
CA GLY A 220 -11.41 -44.84 -4.75
C GLY A 220 -10.25 -44.31 -3.92
N SER A 221 -9.01 -44.81 -4.06
CA SER A 221 -7.82 -44.10 -3.55
C SER A 221 -7.45 -42.93 -4.46
N GLY A 222 -8.45 -42.14 -4.84
CA GLY A 222 -8.26 -40.84 -5.46
C GLY A 222 -7.68 -39.93 -4.40
N ASP A 223 -6.39 -39.68 -4.52
CA ASP A 223 -5.67 -38.55 -3.96
C ASP A 223 -6.53 -37.29 -4.04
N HIS A 224 -7.36 -37.05 -3.04
CA HIS A 224 -7.89 -35.74 -2.74
C HIS A 224 -6.79 -35.00 -1.99
N ALA A 225 -5.69 -34.73 -2.71
CA ALA A 225 -4.91 -33.55 -2.48
C ALA A 225 -5.91 -32.39 -2.56
N ALA A 226 -6.42 -32.01 -1.39
CA ALA A 226 -7.07 -30.75 -1.16
C ALA A 226 -6.10 -29.72 -1.74
N GLY A 227 -6.42 -29.20 -2.93
CA GLY A 227 -5.63 -28.20 -3.60
C GLY A 227 -5.38 -27.10 -2.61
N SER A 228 -4.14 -27.07 -2.10
CA SER A 228 -3.62 -25.98 -1.29
C SER A 228 -3.84 -24.74 -2.13
N LEU A 229 -4.88 -23.98 -1.79
CA LEU A 229 -5.08 -22.62 -2.23
C LEU A 229 -3.72 -21.94 -2.11
N GLY A 230 -3.22 -21.46 -3.24
CA GLY A 230 -1.84 -20.98 -3.38
C GLY A 230 -1.46 -20.08 -2.21
N SER A 231 -0.43 -20.49 -1.48
CA SER A 231 0.37 -19.53 -0.74
C SER A 231 0.89 -18.51 -1.75
N PRO A 232 0.75 -17.19 -1.51
CA PRO A 232 1.44 -16.22 -2.32
C PRO A 232 2.93 -16.45 -2.14
N ASP A 233 3.58 -16.77 -3.25
CA ASP A 233 5.01 -16.94 -3.37
C ASP A 233 5.72 -15.75 -2.69
N ALA A 234 6.46 -16.08 -1.64
CA ALA A 234 7.35 -15.16 -0.98
C ALA A 234 8.50 -14.90 -1.95
N ALA A 235 8.47 -13.75 -2.61
CA ALA A 235 9.61 -13.25 -3.36
C ALA A 235 10.79 -13.11 -2.40
N THR A 236 11.74 -14.00 -2.61
CA THR A 236 13.05 -14.15 -1.99
C THR A 236 13.87 -12.87 -2.03
N GLU A 237 14.50 -12.61 -0.88
CA GLU A 237 15.86 -12.11 -0.69
C GLU A 237 16.61 -11.62 -1.93
N THR A 238 16.99 -10.33 -1.91
CA THR A 238 18.18 -9.84 -2.60
C THR A 238 19.14 -9.22 -1.59
N GLU A 239 20.20 -9.97 -1.32
CA GLU A 239 21.59 -9.53 -1.12
C GLU A 239 21.88 -8.40 -0.11
N ALA A 240 22.18 -8.80 1.12
CA ALA A 240 23.12 -8.06 1.97
C ALA A 240 24.55 -8.58 1.69
N LEU A 241 25.26 -7.88 0.79
CA LEU A 241 26.71 -8.00 0.64
C LEU A 241 27.41 -7.42 1.88
N GLY A 242 28.00 -8.30 2.69
CA GLY A 242 29.09 -7.95 3.59
C GLY A 242 30.41 -8.02 2.83
N VAL A 243 31.18 -6.93 2.88
CA VAL A 243 32.62 -6.90 2.57
C VAL A 243 33.28 -6.00 3.63
N ASP A 244 34.15 -6.66 4.41
CA ASP A 244 35.27 -6.18 5.25
C ASP A 244 35.35 -4.72 5.72
#